data_AF-A0A131ZA57-F1
#
_entry.id   AF-A0A131ZA57-F1
#
_cell.length_a   1.000
_cell.length_b   1.000
_cell.length_c   1.000
_cell.angle_alpha   90.00
_cell.angle_beta   90.00
_cell.angle_gamma   90.00
#
_symmetry.space_group_name_H-M   'P 1'
#
loop_
_entity.id
_entity.type
_entity.pdbx_description
1 polymer ?
#
loop_
_entity_poly.entity_id
_entity_poly.type
_entity_poly.pdbx_seq_one_letter_code
_entity_poly.pdbx_strand_id
1 'polypeptide(L)'
;RLCIMAAPGRAGLEKAAAGVLTRAVEHDQAARYTSALVCYQEGIQLLIDALKETSDTIKRDHLRNRVTTYMDRAEKIKEQVRKEKAAGTYHEQIHIESGSAGHSYDQTFGHLLDDMVTSVEVDDPYVRSAHQVGSELCSFVRATEKKVSVFEECQADDGTRPAGPAVSA
;
A
#
# COMPACT_ATOMS: atom_id res chain seq x y z
N ARG A 1 24.47 9.80 15.78
CA ARG A 1 24.53 11.01 14.91
C ARG A 1 23.13 11.26 14.41
N LEU A 2 22.44 12.27 14.95
CA LEU A 2 21.13 12.69 14.48
C LEU A 2 21.36 13.57 13.24
N CYS A 3 21.14 13.02 12.04
CA CYS A 3 21.17 13.82 10.83
C CYS A 3 19.97 14.77 10.88
N ILE A 4 20.22 16.05 11.13
CA ILE A 4 19.25 17.12 10.90
C ILE A 4 19.07 17.18 9.39
N MET A 5 18.10 16.43 8.86
CA MET A 5 17.65 16.58 7.48
C MET A 5 17.00 17.96 7.41
N ALA A 6 17.70 18.92 6.82
CA ALA A 6 17.15 20.23 6.55
C ALA A 6 15.81 20.04 5.82
N ALA A 7 14.73 20.59 6.38
CA ALA A 7 13.43 20.56 5.73
C ALA A 7 13.59 21.10 4.30
N PRO A 8 13.08 20.40 3.27
CA PRO A 8 13.24 20.83 1.91
C PRO A 8 12.58 22.20 1.77
N GLY A 9 13.36 23.25 1.45
CA GLY A 9 12.77 24.56 1.16
C GLY A 9 11.86 24.45 -0.08
N ARG A 10 10.83 25.29 -0.20
CA ARG A 10 9.85 25.39 -1.30
C ARG A 10 10.14 24.66 -2.62
N ALA A 11 11.26 24.95 -3.29
CA ALA A 11 11.61 24.31 -4.57
C ALA A 11 11.81 22.78 -4.45
N GLY A 12 12.29 22.32 -3.29
CA GLY A 12 12.38 20.91 -2.91
C GLY A 12 11.00 20.27 -2.69
N LEU A 13 10.04 20.98 -2.09
CA LEU A 13 8.67 20.49 -1.91
C LEU A 13 7.95 20.31 -3.25
N GLU A 14 8.03 21.29 -4.14
CA GLU A 14 7.41 21.19 -5.47
C GLU A 14 8.03 20.05 -6.29
N LYS A 15 9.35 19.85 -6.22
CA LYS A 15 10.05 18.74 -6.89
C LYS A 15 9.68 17.39 -6.29
N ALA A 16 9.62 17.28 -4.96
CA ALA A 16 9.20 16.06 -4.27
C ALA A 16 7.75 15.71 -4.63
N ALA A 17 6.85 16.70 -4.58
CA ALA A 17 5.47 16.53 -5.00
C ALA A 17 5.35 16.04 -6.44
N ALA A 18 6.12 16.60 -7.37
CA ALA A 18 6.15 16.15 -8.76
C ALA A 18 6.54 14.67 -8.87
N GLY A 19 7.62 14.25 -8.19
CA GLY A 19 8.07 12.86 -8.22
C GLY A 19 7.04 11.88 -7.63
N VAL A 20 6.41 12.25 -6.52
CA VAL A 20 5.38 11.42 -5.88
C VAL A 20 4.12 11.33 -6.75
N LEU A 21 3.67 12.45 -7.33
CA LEU A 21 2.48 12.48 -8.20
C LEU A 21 2.70 11.77 -9.54
N THR A 22 3.93 11.75 -10.07
CA THR A 22 4.26 10.92 -11.23
C THR A 22 4.07 9.44 -10.92
N ARG A 23 4.60 8.95 -9.79
CA ARG A 23 4.37 7.57 -9.34
C ARG A 23 2.89 7.27 -9.10
N ALA A 24 2.14 8.24 -8.57
CA ALA A 24 0.68 8.08 -8.39
C ALA A 24 -0.04 7.82 -9.71
N VAL A 25 0.32 8.55 -10.77
CA VAL A 25 -0.25 8.37 -12.12
C VAL A 25 0.17 7.03 -12.73
N GLU A 26 1.42 6.61 -12.54
CA GLU A 26 1.89 5.29 -13.01
C GLU A 26 1.10 4.15 -12.36
N HIS A 27 0.89 4.21 -11.05
CA HIS A 27 0.07 3.22 -10.33
C HIS A 27 -1.40 3.25 -10.76
N ASP A 28 -1.97 4.43 -10.98
CA ASP A 28 -3.35 4.60 -11.46
C ASP A 28 -3.55 3.98 -12.84
N GLN A 29 -2.62 4.20 -13.78
CA GLN A 29 -2.63 3.59 -15.10
C GLN A 29 -2.46 2.06 -15.05
N ALA A 30 -1.70 1.55 -14.06
CA ALA A 30 -1.52 0.13 -13.82
C ALA A 30 -2.67 -0.52 -13.03
N ALA A 31 -3.77 0.21 -12.77
CA ALA A 31 -4.91 -0.24 -11.94
C ALA A 31 -4.52 -0.66 -10.50
N ARG A 32 -3.36 -0.20 -10.00
CA ARG A 32 -2.93 -0.39 -8.61
C ARG A 32 -3.51 0.73 -7.75
N TYR A 33 -4.83 0.72 -7.60
CA TYR A 33 -5.58 1.85 -7.08
C TYR A 33 -5.26 2.22 -5.62
N THR A 34 -4.92 1.27 -4.74
CA THR A 34 -4.56 1.61 -3.37
C THR A 34 -3.16 2.23 -3.29
N SER A 35 -2.20 1.69 -4.04
CA SER A 35 -0.87 2.28 -4.18
C SER A 35 -0.94 3.69 -4.80
N ALA A 36 -1.78 3.87 -5.82
CA ALA A 36 -2.03 5.16 -6.45
C ALA A 36 -2.64 6.16 -5.46
N LEU A 37 -3.62 5.73 -4.66
CA LEU A 37 -4.29 6.57 -3.67
C LEU A 37 -3.32 7.12 -2.62
N VAL A 38 -2.45 6.27 -2.08
CA VAL A 38 -1.41 6.69 -1.11
C VAL A 38 -0.48 7.72 -1.74
N CYS A 39 0.03 7.45 -2.94
CA CYS A 39 0.90 8.40 -3.64
C CYS A 39 0.19 9.72 -3.96
N TYR A 40 -1.10 9.71 -4.32
CA TYR A 40 -1.87 10.94 -4.51
C TYR A 40 -1.98 11.73 -3.21
N GLN A 41 -2.30 11.08 -2.09
CA GLN A 41 -2.42 11.75 -0.78
C GLN A 41 -1.10 12.40 -0.35
N GLU A 42 0.02 11.67 -0.43
CA GLU A 42 1.35 12.19 -0.13
C GLU A 42 1.74 13.36 -1.05
N GLY A 43 1.52 13.20 -2.36
CA GLY A 43 1.84 14.22 -3.35
C GLY A 43 1.01 15.50 -3.17
N ILE A 44 -0.27 15.37 -2.85
CA ILE A 44 -1.17 16.48 -2.53
C ILE A 44 -0.72 17.19 -1.25
N GLN A 45 -0.34 16.45 -0.20
CA GLN A 45 0.14 17.03 1.04
C GLN A 45 1.40 17.88 0.81
N LEU A 46 2.35 17.40 0.00
CA LEU A 46 3.53 18.15 -0.40
C LEU A 46 3.19 19.42 -1.19
N LEU A 47 2.19 19.38 -2.08
CA LEU A 47 1.70 20.57 -2.79
C LEU A 47 1.05 21.59 -1.84
N ILE A 48 0.30 21.13 -0.84
CA ILE A 48 -0.31 21.99 0.18
C ILE A 48 0.77 22.68 1.01
N ASP A 49 1.85 21.97 1.37
CA ASP A 49 2.95 22.54 2.13
C ASP A 49 3.75 23.54 1.28
N ALA A 50 4.01 23.25 0.00
CA ALA A 50 4.57 24.21 -0.95
C ALA A 50 3.68 25.45 -1.13
N LEU A 51 2.36 25.28 -1.11
CA LEU A 51 1.40 26.38 -1.20
C LEU A 51 1.47 27.29 0.04
N LYS A 52 1.68 26.74 1.25
CA LYS A 52 1.85 27.52 2.48
C LYS A 52 3.09 28.41 2.44
N GLU A 53 4.17 27.92 1.82
CA GLU A 53 5.43 28.65 1.68
C GLU A 53 5.44 29.65 0.50
N THR A 54 4.41 29.64 -0.35
CA THR A 54 4.35 30.51 -1.53
C THR A 54 3.64 31.82 -1.22
N SER A 55 4.32 32.96 -1.41
CA SER A 55 3.74 34.31 -1.29
C SER A 55 3.16 34.86 -2.61
N ASP A 56 3.71 34.45 -3.75
CA ASP A 56 3.30 34.87 -5.10
C ASP A 56 1.89 34.37 -5.45
N THR A 57 0.94 35.31 -5.66
CA THR A 57 -0.48 35.02 -5.88
C THR A 57 -0.75 34.17 -7.12
N ILE A 58 -0.05 34.43 -8.23
CA ILE A 58 -0.23 33.69 -9.48
C ILE A 58 0.22 32.24 -9.27
N LYS A 59 1.39 32.04 -8.65
CA LYS A 59 1.89 30.68 -8.36
C LYS A 59 1.02 29.94 -7.35
N ARG A 60 0.45 30.64 -6.37
CA ARG A 60 -0.51 30.05 -5.42
C ARG A 60 -1.74 29.52 -6.13
N ASP A 61 -2.29 30.28 -7.06
CA ASP A 61 -3.48 29.85 -7.81
C ASP A 61 -3.17 28.65 -8.72
N HIS A 62 -1.99 28.62 -9.36
CA HIS A 62 -1.54 27.44 -10.07
C HIS A 62 -1.41 26.20 -9.17
N LEU A 63 -0.80 26.33 -8.00
CA LEU A 63 -0.65 25.22 -7.04
C LEU A 63 -2.02 24.75 -6.52
N ARG A 64 -2.94 25.67 -6.21
CA ARG A 64 -4.32 25.33 -5.81
C ARG A 64 -5.03 24.54 -6.89
N ASN A 65 -4.97 24.98 -8.15
CA ASN A 65 -5.60 24.28 -9.26
C ASN A 65 -5.06 22.85 -9.41
N ARG A 66 -3.75 22.66 -9.22
CA ARG A 66 -3.13 21.31 -9.21
C ARG A 66 -3.61 20.46 -8.04
N VAL A 67 -3.65 21.03 -6.82
CA VAL A 67 -4.18 20.35 -5.64
C VAL A 67 -5.61 19.87 -5.88
N THR A 68 -6.50 20.75 -6.34
CA THR A 68 -7.89 20.41 -6.64
C THR A 68 -7.98 19.28 -7.67
N THR A 69 -7.22 19.39 -8.77
CA THR A 69 -7.23 18.38 -9.84
C THR A 69 -6.84 16.99 -9.34
N TYR A 70 -5.75 16.90 -8.56
CA TYR A 70 -5.28 15.62 -8.05
C TYR A 70 -6.17 15.09 -6.91
N MET A 71 -6.74 15.97 -6.10
CA MET A 71 -7.70 15.61 -5.07
C MET A 71 -8.99 15.03 -5.66
N ASP A 72 -9.52 15.61 -6.73
CA ASP A 72 -10.69 15.08 -7.45
C ASP A 72 -10.41 13.68 -8.02
N ARG A 73 -9.20 13.44 -8.52
CA ARG A 73 -8.79 12.10 -8.99
C ARG A 73 -8.67 11.12 -7.82
N ALA A 74 -8.05 11.52 -6.72
CA ALA A 74 -7.88 10.69 -5.53
C ALA A 74 -9.24 10.25 -4.94
N GLU A 75 -10.23 11.15 -4.87
CA GLU A 75 -11.58 10.79 -4.39
C GLU A 75 -12.28 9.79 -5.31
N LYS A 76 -12.15 9.92 -6.64
CA LYS A 76 -12.67 8.93 -7.60
C LYS A 76 -12.03 7.56 -7.41
N ILE A 77 -10.71 7.51 -7.22
CA ILE A 77 -9.97 6.26 -6.98
C ILE A 77 -10.44 5.64 -5.66
N LYS A 78 -10.61 6.43 -4.60
CA LYS A 78 -11.10 5.96 -3.31
C LYS A 78 -12.51 5.36 -3.41
N GLU A 79 -13.39 5.96 -4.19
CA GLU A 79 -14.72 5.40 -4.46
C GLU A 79 -14.64 4.09 -5.25
N GLN A 80 -13.76 4.02 -6.26
CA GLN A 80 -13.53 2.81 -7.05
C GLN A 80 -13.03 1.65 -6.17
N VAL A 81 -12.00 1.90 -5.35
CA VAL A 81 -11.47 0.92 -4.38
C VAL A 81 -12.57 0.43 -3.44
N ARG A 82 -13.41 1.35 -2.92
CA ARG A 82 -14.54 0.96 -2.05
C ARG A 82 -15.54 0.06 -2.78
N LYS A 83 -15.88 0.36 -4.03
CA LYS A 83 -16.79 -0.46 -4.85
C LYS A 83 -16.22 -1.84 -5.14
N GLU A 84 -14.95 -1.92 -5.55
CA GLU A 84 -14.28 -3.19 -5.84
C GLU A 84 -14.10 -4.05 -4.57
N LYS A 85 -13.77 -3.43 -3.43
CA LYS A 85 -13.73 -4.11 -2.13
C LYS A 85 -15.10 -4.65 -1.72
N ALA A 86 -16.15 -3.85 -1.88
CA ALA A 86 -17.53 -4.27 -1.57
C ALA A 86 -18.03 -5.39 -2.50
N ALA A 87 -17.57 -5.41 -3.76
CA ALA A 87 -17.87 -6.46 -4.72
C ALA A 87 -17.05 -7.75 -4.50
N GLY A 88 -16.03 -7.72 -3.64
CA GLY A 88 -15.14 -8.85 -3.39
C GLY A 88 -14.18 -9.17 -4.54
N THR A 89 -14.08 -8.29 -5.54
CA THR A 89 -13.25 -8.49 -6.75
C THR A 89 -11.95 -7.67 -6.72
N TYR A 90 -11.60 -7.11 -5.56
CA TYR A 90 -10.41 -6.27 -5.44
C TYR A 90 -9.14 -7.14 -5.35
N HIS A 91 -8.37 -7.17 -6.43
CA HIS A 91 -7.06 -7.81 -6.47
C HIS A 91 -6.03 -6.85 -7.09
N GLU A 92 -5.03 -6.44 -6.30
CA GLU A 92 -3.86 -5.76 -6.86
C GLU A 92 -2.85 -6.79 -7.35
N GLN A 93 -2.47 -6.68 -8.62
CA GLN A 93 -1.39 -7.49 -9.19
C GLN A 93 -0.09 -6.69 -9.21
N ILE A 94 0.88 -7.15 -8.41
CA ILE A 94 2.25 -6.63 -8.40
C ILE A 94 3.10 -7.58 -9.24
N HIS A 95 3.65 -7.07 -10.34
CA HIS A 95 4.62 -7.80 -11.14
C HIS A 95 6.02 -7.48 -10.59
N ILE A 96 6.68 -8.48 -10.01
CA ILE A 96 8.05 -8.38 -9.51
C ILE A 96 8.96 -9.03 -10.55
N GLU A 97 9.78 -8.23 -11.21
CA GLU A 97 10.75 -8.72 -12.20
C GLU A 97 11.89 -9.51 -11.53
N SER A 98 12.44 -10.48 -12.25
CA SER A 98 13.55 -11.31 -11.75
C SER A 98 14.78 -10.45 -11.45
N GLY A 99 15.26 -10.50 -10.20
CA GLY A 99 16.39 -9.70 -9.71
C GLY A 99 16.02 -8.28 -9.25
N SER A 100 14.73 -7.93 -9.24
CA SER A 100 14.25 -6.64 -8.71
C SER A 100 14.31 -6.62 -7.18
N ALA A 101 14.92 -5.58 -6.61
CA ALA A 101 15.00 -5.36 -5.17
C ALA A 101 14.05 -4.24 -4.72
N GLY A 102 13.63 -4.24 -3.45
CA GLY A 102 12.70 -3.23 -2.91
C GLY A 102 11.22 -3.61 -3.04
N HIS A 103 10.90 -4.91 -2.93
CA HIS A 103 9.54 -5.44 -2.84
C HIS A 103 9.36 -6.13 -1.49
N SER A 104 9.70 -5.45 -0.39
CA SER A 104 9.48 -6.01 0.94
C SER A 104 7.98 -6.15 1.24
N TYR A 105 7.64 -6.99 2.22
CA TYR A 105 6.25 -7.16 2.65
C TYR A 105 5.63 -5.86 3.19
N ASP A 106 6.43 -5.00 3.82
CA ASP A 106 6.01 -3.67 4.27
C ASP A 106 5.61 -2.76 3.09
N GLN A 107 6.38 -2.78 2.00
CA GLN A 107 6.10 -1.97 0.82
C GLN A 107 4.93 -2.49 -0.01
N THR A 108 4.70 -3.81 -0.01
CA THR A 108 3.69 -4.46 -0.84
C THR A 108 2.35 -4.64 -0.13
N PHE A 109 2.35 -4.79 1.20
CA PHE A 109 1.13 -5.03 1.99
C PHE A 109 0.90 -4.00 3.10
N GLY A 110 1.85 -3.12 3.42
CA GLY A 110 1.71 -2.15 4.50
C GLY A 110 0.49 -1.23 4.33
N HIS A 111 0.15 -0.87 3.10
CA HIS A 111 -1.05 -0.06 2.82
C HIS A 111 -2.37 -0.84 2.90
N LEU A 112 -2.32 -2.17 2.89
CA LEU A 112 -3.49 -3.05 3.02
C LEU A 112 -3.76 -3.44 4.48
N LEU A 113 -2.74 -3.37 5.35
CA LEU A 113 -2.84 -3.67 6.77
C LEU A 113 -3.15 -2.41 7.59
N ASP A 114 -4.37 -1.90 7.46
CA ASP A 114 -4.85 -0.77 8.29
C ASP A 114 -5.37 -1.24 9.68
N ASP A 115 -5.77 -0.30 10.52
CA ASP A 115 -6.35 -0.58 11.83
C ASP A 115 -7.69 -1.35 11.75
N MET A 116 -8.34 -1.37 10.58
CA MET A 116 -9.60 -2.08 10.36
C MET A 116 -9.38 -3.58 10.12
N VAL A 117 -8.18 -3.98 9.67
CA VAL A 117 -7.82 -5.39 9.55
C VAL A 117 -7.62 -5.97 10.95
N THR A 118 -8.39 -7.00 11.30
CA THR A 118 -8.33 -7.66 12.62
C THR A 118 -7.76 -9.07 12.54
N SER A 119 -7.87 -9.71 11.37
CA SER A 119 -7.34 -11.04 11.11
C SER A 119 -6.74 -11.10 9.71
N VAL A 120 -5.62 -11.81 9.57
CA VAL A 120 -4.97 -12.09 8.28
C VAL A 120 -4.96 -13.59 8.07
N GLU A 121 -5.55 -14.01 6.95
CA GLU A 121 -5.55 -15.40 6.51
C GLU A 121 -4.50 -15.55 5.40
N VAL A 122 -3.56 -16.47 5.59
CA VAL A 122 -2.51 -16.76 4.59
C VAL A 122 -2.68 -18.20 4.16
N ASP A 123 -2.95 -18.37 2.87
CA ASP A 123 -2.96 -19.67 2.20
C ASP A 123 -1.71 -19.75 1.32
N ASP A 124 -0.68 -20.44 1.85
CA ASP A 124 0.61 -20.61 1.17
C ASP A 124 0.99 -22.09 1.15
N PRO A 125 0.97 -22.74 -0.04
CA PRO A 125 1.31 -24.16 -0.18
C PRO A 125 2.71 -24.54 0.30
N TYR A 126 3.61 -23.57 0.53
CA TYR A 126 4.98 -23.80 0.99
C TYR A 126 5.18 -23.52 2.48
N VAL A 127 4.19 -22.96 3.20
CA VAL A 127 4.24 -22.78 4.66
C VAL A 127 3.61 -24.01 5.32
N ARG A 128 4.31 -25.14 5.27
CA ARG A 128 3.83 -26.45 5.76
C ARG A 128 4.31 -26.80 7.16
N SER A 129 5.24 -26.05 7.74
CA SER A 129 5.87 -26.45 9.02
C SER A 129 6.32 -25.27 9.87
N ALA A 130 6.30 -25.44 11.19
CA ALA A 130 6.62 -24.42 12.19
C ALA A 130 7.99 -23.72 12.01
N HIS A 131 8.94 -24.36 11.33
CA HIS A 131 10.25 -23.78 11.00
C HIS A 131 10.23 -22.82 9.80
N GLN A 132 9.20 -22.89 8.94
CA GLN A 132 8.96 -21.93 7.84
C GLN A 132 8.18 -20.69 8.30
N VAL A 133 7.62 -20.74 9.52
CA VAL A 133 6.96 -19.62 10.22
C VAL A 133 7.95 -18.51 10.59
N GLY A 134 9.25 -18.71 10.32
CA GLY A 134 10.27 -17.67 10.32
C GLY A 134 10.38 -16.87 9.01
N SER A 135 9.44 -17.01 8.08
CA SER A 135 9.41 -16.19 6.86
C SER A 135 9.24 -14.70 7.22
N GLU A 136 9.84 -13.82 6.41
CA GLU A 136 9.71 -12.38 6.60
C GLU A 136 8.23 -11.95 6.63
N LEU A 137 7.36 -12.63 5.88
CA LEU A 137 5.90 -12.44 5.91
C LEU A 137 5.33 -12.66 7.31
N CYS A 138 5.61 -13.80 7.95
CA CYS A 138 5.04 -14.09 9.26
C CYS A 138 5.59 -13.15 10.33
N SER A 139 6.88 -12.79 10.23
CA SER A 139 7.48 -11.78 11.11
C SER A 139 6.84 -10.39 10.94
N PHE A 140 6.52 -10.00 9.71
CA PHE A 140 5.87 -8.74 9.38
C PHE A 140 4.43 -8.68 9.89
N VAL A 141 3.63 -9.73 9.67
CA VAL A 141 2.25 -9.75 10.16
C VAL A 141 2.18 -9.86 11.70
N ARG A 142 3.14 -10.55 12.33
CA ARG A 142 3.26 -10.54 13.81
C ARG A 142 3.66 -9.17 14.35
N ALA A 143 4.50 -8.43 13.65
CA ALA A 143 4.89 -7.07 14.04
C ALA A 143 3.72 -6.06 13.96
N THR A 144 2.67 -6.36 13.19
CA THR A 144 1.46 -5.53 13.13
C THR A 144 0.40 -5.90 14.19
N GLU A 145 0.75 -6.78 15.15
CA GLU A 145 -0.11 -7.28 16.24
C GLU A 145 -1.44 -7.90 15.76
N LYS A 146 -1.53 -8.29 14.48
CA LYS A 146 -2.73 -8.90 13.91
C LYS A 146 -2.75 -10.40 14.16
N LYS A 147 -3.96 -10.96 14.37
CA LYS A 147 -4.13 -12.40 14.52
C LYS A 147 -3.91 -13.08 13.15
N VAL A 148 -2.93 -13.97 13.07
CA VAL A 148 -2.61 -14.72 11.85
C VAL A 148 -3.19 -16.12 11.95
N SER A 149 -4.00 -16.51 10.98
CA SER A 149 -4.40 -17.90 10.76
C SER A 149 -3.78 -18.39 9.47
N VAL A 150 -2.85 -19.34 9.58
CA VAL A 150 -2.31 -20.06 8.44
C VAL A 150 -3.20 -21.27 8.22
N PHE A 151 -3.85 -21.34 7.07
CA PHE A 151 -4.64 -22.51 6.70
C PHE A 151 -3.76 -23.48 5.94
N GLU A 152 -3.77 -24.74 6.37
CA GLU A 152 -3.17 -25.84 5.63
C GLU A 152 -4.19 -26.29 4.59
N GLU A 153 -4.11 -25.78 3.36
CA GLU A 153 -4.81 -26.44 2.25
C GLU A 153 -4.05 -27.72 1.92
N CYS A 154 -4.40 -28.79 2.63
CA CYS A 154 -4.15 -30.15 2.16
C CYS A 154 -4.86 -30.28 0.82
N GLN A 155 -4.10 -30.19 -0.28
CA GLN A 155 -4.57 -30.64 -1.58
C GLN A 155 -5.09 -32.07 -1.40
N ALA A 156 -6.41 -32.22 -1.47
CA ALA A 156 -7.06 -33.50 -1.54
C ALA A 156 -6.72 -34.12 -2.90
N ASP A 157 -5.72 -34.99 -2.92
CA ASP A 157 -5.77 -36.13 -3.82
C ASP A 157 -6.94 -37.01 -3.35
N ASP A 158 -7.97 -37.05 -4.19
CA ASP A 158 -9.12 -37.97 -4.26
C ASP A 158 -9.64 -38.60 -2.95
N GLY A 159 -10.82 -38.13 -2.50
CA GLY A 159 -11.77 -38.95 -1.74
C GLY A 159 -11.52 -39.12 -0.24
N THR A 160 -12.38 -38.45 0.54
CA THR A 160 -12.75 -38.74 1.95
C THR A 160 -12.02 -37.92 3.03
N ARG A 161 -12.75 -36.94 3.56
CA ARG A 161 -12.46 -36.10 4.75
C ARG A 161 -12.11 -36.95 5.99
N PRO A 162 -11.23 -36.44 6.87
CA PRO A 162 -11.77 -35.87 8.11
C PRO A 162 -11.17 -34.50 8.47
N ALA A 163 -11.96 -33.73 9.22
CA ALA A 163 -11.59 -32.42 9.75
C ALA A 163 -10.46 -32.55 10.80
N GLY A 164 -9.33 -31.90 10.56
CA GLY A 164 -8.26 -31.69 11.55
C GLY A 164 -8.35 -30.28 12.16
N PRO A 165 -7.80 -30.05 13.37
CA PRO A 165 -7.99 -28.81 14.10
C PRO A 165 -7.08 -27.70 13.56
N ALA A 166 -7.60 -26.46 13.55
CA ALA A 166 -6.81 -25.26 13.30
C ALA A 166 -5.71 -25.13 14.37
N VAL A 167 -4.46 -25.00 13.94
CA VAL A 167 -3.35 -24.68 14.84
C VAL A 167 -3.29 -23.15 14.97
N SER A 168 -3.65 -22.64 16.16
CA SER A 168 -3.42 -21.24 16.50
C SER A 168 -1.96 -21.05 16.94
N ALA A 169 -1.25 -20.13 16.31
CA ALA A 169 0.09 -19.71 16.69
C ALA A 169 0.20 -18.18 16.74
#